data_AF-A0A1E5LBI8-F1
#
_entry.id   AF-A0A1E5LBI8-F1
#
_cell.length_a   1.000
_cell.length_b   1.000
_cell.length_c   1.000
_cell.angle_alpha   90.00
_cell.angle_beta   90.00
_cell.angle_gamma   90.00
#
_symmetry.space_group_name_H-M   'P 1'
#
loop_
_entity.id
_entity.type
_entity.pdbx_description
1 polymer ?
#
loop_
_entity_poly.entity_id
_entity_poly.type
_entity_poly.pdbx_seq_one_letter_code
_entity_poly.pdbx_strand_id
1 'polypeptide(L)'
;MLKRFIRNEKGLTLVELLAVIVILGIIAAIAVPSIGGIIEKTKKDAQVAEAIQIINAAKLHASTRNVTTGDVVVDDSVLGEYLDNIDDPDYEVYIKFVTGTGMEYYIRNHKANSVVVGTNDPGEADENGDYTSETQLINY
;
A
#
# COMPACT_ATOMS: atom_id res chain seq x y z
N MET A 1 56.45 -37.17 -18.24
CA MET A 1 56.08 -36.21 -19.29
C MET A 1 54.69 -35.67 -19.00
N LEU A 2 54.56 -34.40 -18.58
CA LEU A 2 53.27 -33.79 -18.29
C LEU A 2 52.81 -33.00 -19.53
N LYS A 3 51.79 -33.51 -20.22
CA LYS A 3 51.23 -32.95 -21.45
C LYS A 3 50.46 -31.67 -21.11
N ARG A 4 51.04 -30.50 -21.42
CA ARG A 4 50.39 -29.20 -21.25
C ARG A 4 49.21 -29.10 -22.22
N PHE A 5 48.00 -29.09 -21.67
CA PHE A 5 46.78 -28.68 -22.39
C PHE A 5 46.89 -27.17 -22.62
N ILE A 6 47.18 -26.75 -23.85
CA ILE A 6 47.13 -25.34 -24.23
C ILE A 6 45.63 -24.98 -24.28
N ARG A 7 45.15 -24.24 -23.27
CA ARG A 7 43.81 -23.66 -23.25
C ARG A 7 43.72 -22.61 -24.37
N ASN A 8 42.86 -22.88 -25.34
CA ASN A 8 42.58 -21.98 -26.44
C ASN A 8 41.64 -20.87 -25.93
N GLU A 9 42.20 -19.84 -25.31
CA GLU A 9 41.44 -18.65 -24.87
C GLU A 9 41.17 -17.80 -26.11
N LYS A 10 40.18 -18.19 -26.92
CA LYS A 10 39.63 -17.34 -27.97
C LYS A 10 38.97 -16.14 -27.28
N GLY A 11 39.66 -15.00 -27.26
CA GLY A 11 39.13 -13.76 -26.70
C GLY A 11 37.87 -13.31 -27.43
N LEU A 12 36.86 -12.91 -26.66
CA LEU A 12 35.65 -12.29 -27.17
C LEU A 12 36.03 -11.04 -27.98
N THR A 13 35.44 -10.86 -29.15
CA THR A 13 35.72 -9.66 -29.94
C THR A 13 34.94 -8.45 -29.39
N LEU A 14 35.50 -7.24 -29.53
CA LEU A 14 34.80 -6.02 -29.10
C LEU A 14 33.45 -5.85 -29.80
N VAL A 15 33.31 -6.37 -31.02
CA VAL A 15 32.07 -6.31 -31.81
C VAL A 15 30.97 -7.18 -31.21
N GLU A 16 31.30 -8.36 -30.68
CA GLU A 16 30.34 -9.22 -29.97
C GLU A 16 29.84 -8.55 -28.69
N LEU A 17 30.74 -7.93 -27.93
CA LEU A 17 30.35 -7.18 -26.73
C LEU A 17 29.45 -5.98 -27.10
N LEU A 18 29.79 -5.28 -28.19
CA LEU A 18 29.04 -4.12 -28.69
C LEU A 18 27.60 -4.51 -29.10
N ALA A 19 27.42 -5.63 -29.81
CA ALA A 19 26.10 -6.08 -30.22
C ALA A 19 25.19 -6.37 -29.01
N VAL A 20 25.73 -6.96 -27.94
CA VAL A 20 24.97 -7.27 -26.71
C VAL A 20 24.52 -6.00 -26.00
N ILE A 21 25.40 -5.02 -25.81
CA ILE A 21 25.03 -3.78 -25.12
C ILE A 21 24.00 -2.95 -25.91
N VAL A 22 24.04 -3.01 -27.25
CA VAL A 22 23.03 -2.36 -28.10
C VAL A 22 21.66 -2.99 -27.89
N ILE A 23 21.58 -4.32 -27.92
CA ILE A 23 20.31 -5.03 -27.69
C ILE A 23 19.80 -4.75 -26.27
N LEU A 24 20.66 -4.84 -25.25
CA LEU A 24 20.30 -4.50 -23.86
C LEU A 24 19.84 -3.04 -23.72
N GLY A 25 20.47 -2.11 -24.45
CA GLY A 25 20.09 -0.70 -24.47
C GLY A 25 18.68 -0.48 -25.02
N ILE A 26 18.33 -1.15 -26.12
CA ILE A 26 16.98 -1.06 -26.71
C ILE A 26 15.93 -1.63 -25.75
N ILE A 27 16.21 -2.80 -25.14
CA ILE A 27 15.30 -3.43 -24.17
C ILE A 27 15.14 -2.54 -22.95
N ALA A 28 16.23 -2.01 -22.40
CA ALA A 28 16.22 -1.14 -21.22
C ALA A 28 15.43 0.15 -21.48
N ALA A 29 15.57 0.75 -22.68
CA ALA A 29 14.86 1.97 -23.05
C ALA A 29 13.32 1.83 -22.98
N ILE A 30 12.77 0.65 -23.31
CA ILE A 30 11.31 0.39 -23.25
C ILE A 30 10.89 -0.12 -21.87
N ALA A 31 11.72 -0.97 -21.26
CA ALA A 31 11.39 -1.63 -20.00
C ALA A 31 11.37 -0.68 -18.80
N VAL A 32 12.36 0.22 -18.68
CA VAL A 32 12.50 1.13 -17.54
C VAL A 32 11.26 2.02 -17.30
N PRO A 33 10.72 2.76 -18.28
CA PRO A 33 9.54 3.60 -18.04
C PRO A 33 8.30 2.78 -17.69
N SER A 34 8.16 1.57 -18.26
CA SER A 34 7.01 0.69 -18.02
C SER A 34 7.00 0.13 -16.60
N ILE A 35 8.16 -0.23 -16.05
CA ILE A 35 8.30 -0.78 -14.69
C ILE A 35 8.03 0.29 -13.63
N GLY A 36 8.47 1.54 -13.85
CA GLY A 36 8.28 2.62 -12.88
C GLY A 36 6.80 2.89 -12.56
N GLY A 37 5.93 2.94 -13.56
CA GLY A 37 4.50 3.15 -13.36
C GLY A 37 3.80 2.00 -12.65
N ILE A 38 4.22 0.75 -12.90
CA ILE A 38 3.67 -0.44 -12.23
C ILE A 38 4.02 -0.42 -10.75
N ILE A 39 5.28 -0.11 -10.41
CA ILE A 39 5.73 -0.04 -9.01
C ILE A 39 4.92 0.99 -8.22
N GLU A 40 4.71 2.19 -8.79
CA GLU A 40 3.93 3.23 -8.13
C GLU A 40 2.47 2.80 -7.90
N LYS A 41 1.85 2.16 -8.88
CA LYS A 41 0.50 1.60 -8.73
C LYS A 41 0.47 0.53 -7.63
N THR A 42 1.39 -0.43 -7.65
CA THR A 42 1.45 -1.49 -6.63
C THR A 42 1.64 -0.92 -5.22
N LYS A 43 2.39 0.16 -5.04
CA LYS A 43 2.52 0.84 -3.75
C LYS A 43 1.20 1.44 -3.28
N LYS A 44 0.48 2.13 -4.17
CA LYS A 44 -0.83 2.71 -3.85
C LYS A 44 -1.87 1.64 -3.52
N ASP A 45 -1.91 0.57 -4.33
CA ASP A 45 -2.81 -0.56 -4.11
C ASP A 45 -2.50 -1.25 -2.76
N ALA A 46 -1.22 -1.36 -2.38
CA ALA A 46 -0.82 -1.89 -1.07
C ALA A 46 -1.29 -1.00 0.09
N GLN A 47 -1.13 0.32 -0.02
CA GLN A 47 -1.60 1.28 0.99
C GLN A 47 -3.12 1.20 1.17
N VAL A 48 -3.89 1.07 0.09
CA VAL A 48 -5.34 0.92 0.17
C VAL A 48 -5.73 -0.42 0.81
N ALA A 49 -5.05 -1.51 0.42
CA ALA A 49 -5.30 -2.83 1.00
C ALA A 49 -5.00 -2.88 2.51
N GLU A 50 -3.95 -2.20 2.94
CA GLU A 50 -3.58 -2.06 4.36
C GLU A 50 -4.65 -1.30 5.15
N ALA A 51 -5.13 -0.17 4.63
CA ALA A 51 -6.24 0.58 5.25
C ALA A 51 -7.52 -0.27 5.39
N ILE A 52 -7.82 -1.11 4.40
CA ILE A 52 -8.96 -2.05 4.47
C ILE A 52 -8.72 -3.08 5.59
N GLN A 53 -7.50 -3.59 5.75
CA GLN A 53 -7.17 -4.53 6.84
C GLN A 53 -7.35 -3.87 8.21
N ILE A 54 -6.89 -2.63 8.36
CA ILE A 54 -7.06 -1.83 9.58
C ILE A 54 -8.55 -1.63 9.91
N ILE A 55 -9.39 -1.28 8.92
CA ILE A 55 -10.84 -1.15 9.12
C ILE A 55 -11.48 -2.49 9.50
N ASN A 56 -11.05 -3.60 8.88
CA ASN A 56 -11.55 -4.93 9.24
C ASN A 56 -11.17 -5.33 10.68
N ALA A 57 -9.98 -4.96 11.14
CA ALA A 57 -9.59 -5.11 12.54
C ALA A 57 -10.49 -4.26 13.46
N ALA A 58 -10.78 -3.01 13.09
CA ALA A 58 -11.69 -2.15 13.85
C ALA A 58 -13.11 -2.75 13.94
N LYS A 59 -13.61 -3.33 12.84
CA LYS A 59 -14.89 -4.06 12.81
C LYS A 59 -14.90 -5.25 13.76
N LEU A 60 -13.83 -6.05 13.74
CA LEU A 60 -13.71 -7.21 14.61
C LEU A 60 -13.64 -6.78 16.09
N HIS A 61 -12.89 -5.72 16.39
CA HIS A 61 -12.81 -5.12 17.70
C HIS A 61 -14.19 -4.64 18.19
N ALA A 62 -14.90 -3.86 17.37
CA ALA A 62 -16.22 -3.33 17.69
C ALA A 62 -17.25 -4.44 17.95
N SER A 63 -17.21 -5.51 17.14
CA SER A 63 -18.04 -6.70 17.31
C SER A 63 -17.74 -7.45 18.61
N THR A 64 -16.45 -7.62 18.95
CA THR A 64 -16.03 -8.36 20.16
C THR A 64 -16.39 -7.60 21.44
N ARG A 65 -16.24 -6.28 21.45
CA ARG A 65 -16.46 -5.44 22.64
C ARG A 65 -17.87 -4.83 22.73
N ASN A 66 -18.78 -5.22 21.82
CA ASN A 66 -20.16 -4.71 21.74
C ASN A 66 -20.22 -3.18 21.77
N VAL A 67 -19.39 -2.51 20.96
CA VAL A 67 -19.48 -1.06 20.77
C VAL A 67 -20.84 -0.79 20.14
N THR A 68 -21.80 -0.34 20.95
CA THR A 68 -23.23 -0.33 20.59
C THR A 68 -23.83 1.06 20.72
N THR A 69 -23.10 2.05 21.21
CA THR A 69 -23.58 3.43 21.31
C THR A 69 -22.41 4.42 21.34
N GLY A 70 -22.51 5.48 20.53
CA GLY A 70 -21.55 6.58 20.47
C GLY A 70 -20.45 6.38 19.42
N ASP A 71 -19.85 7.50 19.02
CA ASP A 71 -18.72 7.52 18.12
C ASP A 71 -17.44 7.17 18.89
N VAL A 72 -16.60 6.30 18.31
CA VAL A 72 -15.38 5.81 18.94
C VAL A 72 -14.20 6.02 17.99
N VAL A 73 -13.06 6.41 18.54
CA VAL A 73 -11.79 6.46 17.83
C VAL A 73 -10.87 5.39 18.40
N VAL A 74 -10.26 4.59 17.52
CA VAL A 74 -9.29 3.55 17.88
C VAL A 74 -8.04 3.69 17.03
N ASP A 75 -6.90 3.31 17.59
CA ASP A 75 -5.57 3.43 16.98
C ASP A 75 -4.82 2.08 17.03
N ASP A 76 -3.54 2.08 16.65
CA ASP A 76 -2.67 0.90 16.69
C ASP A 76 -2.55 0.27 18.09
N SER A 77 -2.57 1.04 19.17
CA SER A 77 -2.50 0.49 20.53
C SER A 77 -3.67 -0.44 20.87
N VAL A 78 -4.80 -0.22 20.19
CA VAL A 78 -6.03 -0.99 20.34
C VAL A 78 -6.14 -2.09 19.30
N LEU A 79 -5.75 -1.79 18.06
CA LEU A 79 -5.95 -2.70 16.92
C LEU A 79 -4.74 -3.59 16.60
N GLY A 80 -3.57 -3.32 17.17
CA GLY A 80 -2.34 -4.09 16.96
C GLY A 80 -2.46 -5.55 17.38
N GLU A 81 -3.45 -5.93 18.21
CA GLU A 81 -3.73 -7.34 18.52
C GLU A 81 -4.34 -8.12 17.35
N TYR A 82 -4.91 -7.42 16.35
CA TYR A 82 -5.59 -7.99 15.19
C TYR A 82 -4.79 -7.84 13.90
N LEU A 83 -3.67 -7.11 13.94
CA LEU A 83 -2.92 -6.66 12.78
C LEU A 83 -1.48 -7.17 12.87
N ASP A 84 -0.90 -7.48 11.70
CA ASP A 84 0.49 -7.93 11.60
C ASP A 84 1.22 -7.13 10.53
N ASN A 85 2.42 -6.64 10.86
CA ASN A 85 3.33 -5.91 9.97
C ASN A 85 2.68 -4.77 9.15
N ILE A 86 2.20 -3.74 9.84
CA ILE A 86 1.70 -2.49 9.24
C ILE A 86 2.88 -1.56 8.88
N ASP A 87 2.87 -1.00 7.67
CA ASP A 87 3.84 -0.04 7.11
C ASP A 87 3.57 1.41 7.58
N ASP A 88 2.36 1.72 8.01
CA ASP A 88 1.97 3.04 8.50
C ASP A 88 1.11 2.98 9.79
N PRO A 89 1.73 2.84 10.98
CA PRO A 89 1.04 2.58 12.24
C PRO A 89 0.41 3.84 12.88
N ASP A 90 0.67 5.03 12.34
CA ASP A 90 0.20 6.31 12.91
C ASP A 90 -1.28 6.62 12.60
N TYR A 91 -2.05 5.61 12.19
CA TYR A 91 -3.45 5.74 11.76
C TYR A 91 -4.42 5.91 12.95
N GLU A 92 -5.59 6.47 12.64
CA GLU A 92 -6.75 6.49 13.53
C GLU A 92 -7.98 5.99 12.77
N VAL A 93 -8.80 5.13 13.40
CA VAL A 93 -10.07 4.65 12.84
C VAL A 93 -11.23 5.23 13.64
N TYR A 94 -12.09 5.96 12.96
CA TYR A 94 -13.34 6.51 13.48
C TYR A 94 -14.49 5.55 13.17
N ILE A 95 -15.17 5.11 14.22
CA ILE A 95 -16.34 4.25 14.17
C ILE A 95 -17.53 5.13 14.52
N LYS A 96 -18.35 5.47 13.51
CA LYS A 96 -19.51 6.34 13.67
C LYS A 96 -20.79 5.52 13.76
N PHE A 97 -21.63 5.81 14.76
CA PHE A 97 -22.94 5.16 14.84
C PHE A 97 -23.99 5.99 14.10
N VAL A 98 -24.49 5.45 12.98
CA VAL A 98 -25.53 6.09 12.18
C VAL A 98 -26.85 5.39 12.39
N THR A 99 -27.81 6.11 12.98
CA THR A 99 -29.16 5.59 13.27
C THR A 99 -29.84 5.14 11.97
N GLY A 100 -30.21 3.85 11.90
CA GLY A 100 -30.86 3.26 10.73
C GLY A 100 -29.91 2.66 9.67
N THR A 101 -28.62 2.97 9.73
CA THR A 101 -27.59 2.43 8.80
C THR A 101 -26.65 1.45 9.51
N GLY A 102 -26.37 1.66 10.80
CA GLY A 102 -25.41 0.86 11.56
C GLY A 102 -24.10 1.61 11.79
N MET A 103 -22.98 0.89 11.88
CA MET A 103 -21.65 1.47 12.08
C MET A 103 -21.01 1.82 10.74
N GLU A 104 -20.52 3.04 10.61
CA GLU A 104 -19.69 3.51 9.49
C GLU A 104 -18.23 3.66 9.95
N TYR A 105 -17.28 3.33 9.08
CA TYR A 105 -15.86 3.27 9.41
C TYR A 105 -15.07 4.21 8.51
N TYR A 106 -14.20 5.00 9.13
CA TYR A 106 -13.32 5.95 8.46
C TYR A 106 -11.90 5.82 9.00
N ILE A 107 -10.91 5.89 8.13
CA ILE A 107 -9.49 5.93 8.52
C ILE A 107 -8.94 7.35 8.32
N ARG A 108 -8.03 7.76 9.19
CA ARG A 108 -7.30 9.04 9.20
C ARG A 108 -5.81 8.77 9.44
N ASN A 109 -4.96 9.73 9.09
CA ASN A 109 -3.51 9.71 9.31
C ASN A 109 -2.82 8.47 8.70
N HIS A 110 -3.39 7.92 7.64
CA HIS A 110 -2.83 6.78 6.92
C HIS A 110 -2.49 7.19 5.48
N LYS A 111 -1.42 6.65 4.90
CA LYS A 111 -0.99 6.93 3.50
C LYS A 111 -2.12 6.77 2.49
N ALA A 112 -3.04 5.82 2.71
CA ALA A 112 -4.21 5.60 1.87
C ALA A 112 -5.12 6.84 1.73
N ASN A 113 -5.14 7.74 2.72
CA ASN A 113 -5.93 8.97 2.66
C ASN A 113 -5.53 9.88 1.51
N SER A 114 -4.23 9.96 1.24
CA SER A 114 -3.69 10.73 0.10
C SER A 114 -3.90 10.04 -1.26
N VAL A 115 -4.11 8.71 -1.24
CA VAL A 115 -4.34 7.90 -2.44
C VAL A 115 -5.80 7.94 -2.86
N VAL A 116 -6.70 7.83 -1.88
CA VAL A 116 -8.14 7.77 -2.04
C VAL A 116 -8.74 9.10 -1.59
N VAL A 117 -8.50 10.15 -2.38
CA VAL A 117 -8.99 11.50 -2.06
C VAL A 117 -10.52 11.52 -2.09
N GLY A 118 -11.14 11.93 -0.99
CA GLY A 118 -12.59 12.14 -0.96
C GLY A 118 -13.05 12.97 0.23
N THR A 119 -13.30 14.27 -0.03
CA THR A 119 -14.12 15.26 0.71
C THR A 119 -14.21 15.14 2.23
N ASN A 120 -13.70 16.17 2.91
CA ASN A 120 -14.04 16.55 4.28
C ASN A 120 -15.54 16.39 4.56
N ASP A 121 -15.92 15.42 5.40
CA ASP A 121 -16.82 15.61 6.55
C ASP A 121 -17.04 14.29 7.34
N PRO A 122 -16.91 14.28 8.68
CA PRO A 122 -17.76 13.43 9.49
C PRO A 122 -18.69 14.24 10.42
N GLY A 123 -19.02 15.48 10.07
CA GLY A 123 -20.13 16.25 10.67
C GLY A 123 -19.73 17.41 11.57
N GLU A 124 -18.48 17.86 11.54
CA GLU A 124 -18.05 19.22 11.92
C GLU A 124 -16.54 19.34 11.64
N ALA A 125 -16.13 20.49 11.12
CA ALA A 125 -14.74 20.79 10.84
C ALA A 125 -13.88 20.63 12.09
N ASP A 126 -13.02 19.61 12.10
CA ASP A 126 -11.73 19.68 12.78
C ASP A 126 -10.64 19.92 11.73
N GLU A 127 -9.57 20.55 12.17
CA GLU A 127 -8.86 21.56 11.40
C GLU A 127 -7.75 20.95 10.51
N ASN A 128 -7.83 19.65 10.19
CA ASN A 128 -6.73 18.86 9.59
C ASN A 128 -7.21 17.78 8.60
N GLY A 129 -8.28 18.08 7.84
CA GLY A 129 -9.03 17.15 6.99
C GLY A 129 -8.23 16.29 5.99
N ASP A 130 -8.11 15.01 6.32
CA ASP A 130 -7.88 13.90 5.38
C ASP A 130 -8.43 12.60 6.00
N TYR A 131 -9.69 12.29 5.69
CA TYR A 131 -10.37 11.06 6.12
C TYR A 131 -10.78 10.26 4.89
N THR A 132 -10.82 8.93 5.01
CA THR A 132 -11.27 8.04 3.93
C THR A 132 -12.22 7.00 4.51
N SER A 133 -13.42 6.92 3.95
CA SER A 133 -14.42 5.92 4.30
C SER A 133 -14.07 4.54 3.74
N GLU A 134 -14.56 3.50 4.39
CA GLU A 134 -14.46 2.12 3.88
C GLU A 134 -14.97 2.01 2.43
N THR A 135 -16.11 2.63 2.11
CA THR A 135 -16.69 2.61 0.76
C THR A 135 -15.75 3.20 -0.28
N GLN A 136 -15.01 4.27 0.07
CA GLN A 136 -14.05 4.87 -0.84
C GLN A 136 -12.84 3.94 -1.05
N LEU A 137 -12.36 3.27 0.00
CA LEU A 137 -11.27 2.29 -0.11
C LEU A 137 -11.65 1.07 -0.95
N ILE A 138 -12.87 0.55 -0.79
CA ILE A 138 -13.35 -0.62 -1.54
C ILE A 138 -13.52 -0.32 -3.03
N ASN A 139 -13.85 0.92 -3.39
CA ASN A 139 -14.12 1.33 -4.77
C ASN A 139 -12.90 1.96 -5.48
N TYR A 140 -11.73 1.95 -4.85
CA TYR A 140 -10.45 2.34 -5.47
C TYR A 140 -9.94 1.24 -6.40
#